data_AF-A0A433DH24-F1
#
_entry.id   AF-A0A433DH24-F1
#
_cell.length_a   1.000
_cell.length_b   1.000
_cell.length_c   1.000
_cell.angle_alpha   90.00
_cell.angle_beta   90.00
_cell.angle_gamma   90.00
#
_symmetry.space_group_name_H-M   'P 1'
#
loop_
_entity.id
_entity.type
_entity.pdbx_description
1 polymer ?
#
loop_
_entity_poly.entity_id
_entity_poly.type
_entity_poly.pdbx_seq_one_letter_code
_entity_poly.pdbx_strand_id
1 'polypeptide(L)'
;MFHRSSLDFRIPSSFNGFSGKKVVVVGPGASGCDIAVELSYHAEVYLSSRNGTWLVPRVDKANLPIDMSISRLVWSLPGRFQLWYATTYVGIRPPGHLRPSHGFMDKWVPIAPNALLERISFGKVRTKPDISRFAENGRDVEFVDGTVIRDVDVVIYATGYGYRFEFVDPEVMTNGTITAKDQIDGKTLKENAWLWKGIIPPRHEGIAFIGLLEILHSQWTISELQVRYLTSLITGRTQHPLPTPAEMDLQIVAQRKTIPPTHLVNFEPAYLNYFDWLANEAAGATPEPLKIIREYGFGFWLKILTGPLVPSQWRLVGRDRWEGAKSVIEDCYRRIQEGDLIHVEIGSEKL
;
A
#
# COMPACT_ATOMS: atom_id res chain seq x y z
N MET A 1 -20.33 1.96 26.68
CA MET A 1 -19.27 2.34 25.72
C MET A 1 -19.83 2.26 24.30
N PHE A 2 -19.44 3.16 23.40
CA PHE A 2 -19.83 3.07 21.99
C PHE A 2 -18.73 2.40 21.14
N HIS A 3 -19.13 1.54 20.22
CA HIS A 3 -18.22 0.90 19.27
C HIS A 3 -18.47 1.48 17.88
N ARG A 4 -17.40 1.85 17.17
CA ARG A 4 -17.49 2.40 15.81
C ARG A 4 -16.47 1.75 14.90
N SER A 5 -16.82 1.57 13.63
CA SER A 5 -15.83 1.27 12.58
C SER A 5 -15.07 2.54 12.22
N SER A 6 -13.82 2.40 11.76
CA SER A 6 -13.12 3.52 11.11
C SER A 6 -13.87 4.04 9.88
N LEU A 7 -14.73 3.22 9.26
CA LEU A 7 -15.59 3.61 8.14
C LEU A 7 -16.54 4.75 8.49
N ASP A 8 -17.03 4.77 9.74
CA ASP A 8 -17.99 5.75 10.25
C ASP A 8 -17.29 6.94 10.90
N PHE A 9 -15.97 6.90 11.02
CA PHE A 9 -15.20 8.01 11.58
C PHE A 9 -15.24 9.19 10.63
N ARG A 10 -15.73 10.31 11.14
CA ARG A 10 -15.70 11.61 10.47
C ARG A 10 -15.19 12.62 11.48
N ILE A 11 -14.42 13.59 11.01
CA ILE A 11 -14.03 14.75 11.81
C ILE A 11 -15.27 15.64 11.90
N PRO A 12 -15.97 15.74 13.05
CA PRO A 12 -17.07 16.66 13.17
C PRO A 12 -16.48 18.08 13.18
N SER A 13 -17.15 19.03 12.55
CA SER A 13 -16.77 20.45 12.47
C SER A 13 -16.54 21.15 13.83
N SER A 14 -16.74 20.46 14.96
CA SER A 14 -16.50 20.97 16.31
C SER A 14 -15.73 20.01 17.23
N PHE A 15 -15.34 18.80 16.82
CA PHE A 15 -14.82 17.74 17.74
C PHE A 15 -15.69 17.49 19.00
N ASN A 16 -16.89 18.09 19.12
CA ASN A 16 -17.73 18.09 20.32
C ASN A 16 -18.16 16.68 20.74
N GLY A 17 -18.07 15.71 19.83
CA GLY A 17 -18.34 14.31 20.14
C GLY A 17 -17.22 13.56 20.87
N PHE A 18 -15.99 14.09 20.92
CA PHE A 18 -14.81 13.39 21.45
C PHE A 18 -14.00 14.19 22.48
N SER A 19 -14.24 15.51 22.61
CA SER A 19 -13.50 16.34 23.57
C SER A 19 -13.64 15.82 25.00
N GLY A 20 -12.51 15.64 25.68
CA GLY A 20 -12.43 15.11 27.05
C GLY A 20 -12.74 13.62 27.21
N LYS A 21 -13.03 12.89 26.12
CA LYS A 21 -13.39 11.46 26.19
C LYS A 21 -12.16 10.55 26.27
N LYS A 22 -12.36 9.35 26.79
CA LYS A 22 -11.41 8.23 26.69
C LYS A 22 -11.74 7.35 25.50
N VAL A 23 -10.80 7.26 24.56
CA VAL A 23 -10.98 6.54 23.30
C VAL A 23 -9.93 5.45 23.13
N VAL A 24 -10.37 4.24 22.80
CA VAL A 24 -9.48 3.14 22.40
C VAL A 24 -9.60 2.93 20.89
N VAL A 25 -8.49 3.08 20.17
CA VAL A 25 -8.39 2.78 18.73
C VAL A 25 -7.73 1.40 18.59
N VAL A 26 -8.39 0.48 17.87
CA VAL A 26 -7.95 -0.90 17.69
C VAL A 26 -7.37 -1.09 16.30
N GLY A 27 -6.09 -1.42 16.22
CA GLY A 27 -5.38 -1.68 14.97
C GLY A 27 -4.53 -0.48 14.52
N PRO A 28 -3.19 -0.60 14.48
CA PRO A 28 -2.31 0.48 14.04
C PRO A 28 -2.12 0.49 12.51
N GLY A 29 -3.20 0.28 11.73
CA GLY A 29 -3.17 0.51 10.28
C GLY A 29 -3.15 2.00 9.95
N ALA A 30 -3.08 2.38 8.68
CA ALA A 30 -3.04 3.79 8.26
C ALA A 30 -4.20 4.60 8.88
N SER A 31 -5.44 4.10 8.80
CA SER A 31 -6.60 4.75 9.42
C SER A 31 -6.48 4.84 10.95
N GLY A 32 -5.98 3.79 11.61
CA GLY A 32 -5.86 3.78 13.08
C GLY A 32 -4.82 4.78 13.57
N CYS A 33 -3.70 4.89 12.86
CA CYS A 33 -2.66 5.90 13.11
C CYS A 33 -3.22 7.32 12.93
N ASP A 34 -3.92 7.60 11.83
CA ASP A 34 -4.52 8.90 11.55
C ASP A 34 -5.55 9.29 12.62
N ILE A 35 -6.51 8.39 12.90
CA ILE A 35 -7.55 8.62 13.91
C ILE A 35 -6.94 8.83 15.29
N ALA A 36 -5.92 8.06 15.66
CA ALA A 36 -5.27 8.21 16.96
C ALA A 36 -4.57 9.57 17.10
N VAL A 37 -3.86 10.02 16.06
CA VAL A 37 -3.22 11.34 16.04
C VAL A 37 -4.27 12.44 16.13
N GLU A 38 -5.28 12.40 15.26
CA GLU A 38 -6.34 13.40 15.18
C GLU A 38 -7.09 13.54 16.51
N LEU A 39 -7.51 12.42 17.11
CA LEU A 39 -8.24 12.45 18.37
C LEU A 39 -7.38 12.88 19.56
N SER A 40 -6.07 12.63 19.53
CA SER A 40 -5.21 12.93 20.67
C SER A 40 -5.15 14.43 21.00
N TYR A 41 -5.53 15.32 20.07
CA TYR A 41 -5.61 16.76 20.32
C TYR A 41 -6.78 17.15 21.24
N HIS A 42 -7.79 16.29 21.35
CA HIS A 42 -9.04 16.59 22.07
C HIS A 42 -9.43 15.52 23.10
N ALA A 43 -8.87 14.31 23.01
CA ALA A 43 -9.25 13.14 23.79
C ALA A 43 -8.03 12.44 24.43
N GLU A 44 -8.30 11.63 25.45
CA GLU A 44 -7.33 10.66 25.97
C GLU A 44 -7.37 9.41 25.09
N VAL A 45 -6.29 9.16 24.32
CA VAL A 45 -6.27 8.13 23.28
C VAL A 45 -5.36 6.97 23.66
N TYR A 46 -5.89 5.75 23.50
CA TYR A 46 -5.17 4.50 23.60
C TYR A 46 -5.15 3.80 22.25
N LEU A 47 -3.97 3.47 21.73
CA LEU A 47 -3.82 2.75 20.46
C LEU A 47 -3.41 1.30 20.73
N SER A 48 -4.34 0.38 20.50
CA SER A 48 -4.18 -1.06 20.73
C SER A 48 -3.62 -1.77 19.50
N SER A 49 -2.64 -2.64 19.71
CA SER A 49 -2.07 -3.49 18.68
C SER A 49 -1.78 -4.91 19.16
N ARG A 50 -2.05 -5.89 18.30
CA ARG A 50 -1.81 -7.31 18.55
C ARG A 50 -0.34 -7.71 18.51
N ASN A 51 0.39 -7.21 17.51
CA ASN A 51 1.75 -7.66 17.19
C ASN A 51 2.72 -6.49 16.97
N GLY A 52 2.30 -5.26 17.30
CA GLY A 52 2.96 -4.06 16.80
C GLY A 52 2.91 -3.95 15.27
N THR A 53 3.55 -2.91 14.74
CA THR A 53 3.79 -2.76 13.30
C THR A 53 4.98 -1.84 13.06
N TRP A 54 5.69 -2.07 11.96
CA TRP A 54 6.55 -1.03 11.39
C TRP A 54 5.68 0.14 10.93
N LEU A 55 6.26 1.33 10.86
CA LEU A 55 5.61 2.52 10.30
C LEU A 55 6.49 3.07 9.17
N VAL A 56 5.86 3.59 8.12
CA VAL A 56 6.53 4.44 7.13
C VAL A 56 6.03 5.88 7.36
N PRO A 57 6.92 6.88 7.53
CA PRO A 57 6.46 8.26 7.66
C PRO A 57 6.02 8.81 6.31
N ARG A 58 5.13 9.82 6.29
CA ARG A 58 4.75 10.52 5.05
C ARG A 58 5.90 11.34 4.48
N VAL A 59 6.68 11.93 5.38
CA VAL A 59 7.86 12.75 5.07
C VAL A 59 9.09 12.05 5.63
N ASP A 60 10.12 11.89 4.80
CA ASP A 60 11.36 11.22 5.17
C ASP A 60 12.31 12.12 6.00
N LYS A 61 13.52 11.62 6.29
CA LYS A 61 14.53 12.35 7.08
C LYS A 61 15.14 13.56 6.34
N ALA A 62 14.97 13.64 5.02
CA ALA A 62 15.40 14.74 4.18
C ALA A 62 14.28 15.75 3.90
N ASN A 63 13.14 15.63 4.60
CA ASN A 63 11.93 16.44 4.39
C ASN A 63 11.27 16.26 3.02
N LEU A 64 11.51 15.12 2.35
CA LEU A 64 10.87 14.77 1.10
C LEU A 64 9.63 13.89 1.36
N PRO A 65 8.56 14.00 0.55
CA PRO A 65 7.53 12.97 0.48
C PRO A 65 8.16 11.59 0.26
N ILE A 66 7.74 10.59 1.02
CA ILE A 66 8.39 9.28 1.04
C ILE A 66 8.31 8.55 -0.31
N ASP A 67 7.27 8.80 -1.10
CA ASP A 67 7.13 8.28 -2.46
C ASP A 67 8.14 8.90 -3.43
N MET A 68 8.55 10.15 -3.20
CA MET A 68 9.57 10.85 -3.97
C MET A 68 11.00 10.41 -3.60
N SER A 69 11.22 9.86 -2.40
CA SER A 69 12.53 9.33 -2.00
C SER A 69 12.82 7.94 -2.60
N ILE A 70 11.83 7.34 -3.28
CA ILE A 70 11.93 5.99 -3.86
C ILE A 70 12.35 6.07 -5.33
N SER A 71 13.45 5.41 -5.68
CA SER A 71 14.02 5.38 -7.03
C SER A 71 14.16 3.98 -7.63
N ARG A 72 14.28 3.91 -8.96
CA ARG A 72 14.54 2.63 -9.67
C ARG A 72 15.83 1.97 -9.19
N LEU A 73 16.85 2.76 -8.86
CA LEU A 73 18.14 2.26 -8.41
C LEU A 73 18.00 1.34 -7.20
N VAL A 74 17.28 1.78 -6.16
CA VAL A 74 17.08 1.01 -4.93
C VAL A 74 16.39 -0.32 -5.23
N TRP A 75 15.33 -0.30 -6.04
CA TRP A 75 14.56 -1.50 -6.39
C TRP A 75 15.22 -2.40 -7.44
N SER A 76 16.30 -1.93 -8.08
CA SER A 76 17.14 -2.76 -8.95
C SER A 76 18.21 -3.54 -8.19
N LEU A 77 18.44 -3.23 -6.90
CA LEU A 77 19.42 -3.94 -6.08
C LEU A 77 18.92 -5.33 -5.65
N PRO A 78 19.80 -6.28 -5.31
CA PRO A 78 19.40 -7.57 -4.73
C PRO A 78 18.51 -7.39 -3.50
N GLY A 79 17.53 -8.28 -3.30
CA GLY A 79 16.50 -8.13 -2.26
C GLY A 79 17.00 -7.88 -0.82
N ARG A 80 18.17 -8.40 -0.46
CA ARG A 80 18.81 -8.11 0.85
C ARG A 80 19.12 -6.62 1.05
N PHE A 81 19.50 -5.93 -0.02
CA PHE A 81 19.79 -4.49 0.01
C PHE A 81 18.50 -3.68 0.01
N GLN A 82 17.47 -4.11 -0.72
CA GLN A 82 16.14 -3.51 -0.66
C GLN A 82 15.58 -3.60 0.77
N LEU A 83 15.66 -4.77 1.41
CA LEU A 83 15.21 -4.97 2.78
C LEU A 83 16.04 -4.15 3.78
N TRP A 84 17.36 -4.08 3.62
CA TRP A 84 18.22 -3.24 4.43
C TRP A 84 17.85 -1.76 4.29
N TYR A 85 17.65 -1.26 3.07
CA TYR A 85 17.23 0.10 2.80
C TYR A 85 15.87 0.39 3.45
N ALA A 86 14.89 -0.49 3.22
CA ALA A 86 13.55 -0.37 3.78
C ALA A 86 13.55 -0.37 5.32
N THR A 87 14.36 -1.21 5.98
CA THR A 87 14.41 -1.28 7.45
C THR A 87 15.23 -0.18 8.11
N THR A 88 16.19 0.42 7.40
CA THR A 88 17.15 1.40 7.96
C THR A 88 16.78 2.84 7.64
N TYR A 89 16.28 3.09 6.43
CA TYR A 89 16.02 4.44 5.92
C TYR A 89 14.53 4.78 5.89
N VAL A 90 13.68 3.85 5.46
CA VAL A 90 12.24 4.09 5.28
C VAL A 90 11.45 3.77 6.55
N GLY A 91 11.65 2.59 7.09
CA GLY A 91 10.88 2.02 8.19
C GLY A 91 11.27 2.57 9.54
N ILE A 92 10.27 2.86 10.36
CA ILE A 92 10.43 3.24 11.75
C ILE A 92 9.88 2.13 12.64
N ARG A 93 10.62 1.79 13.70
CA ARG A 93 10.16 0.93 14.78
C ARG A 93 9.59 1.80 15.91
N PRO A 94 8.26 1.95 16.04
CA PRO A 94 7.69 2.72 17.14
C PRO A 94 7.97 2.06 18.50
N PRO A 95 7.95 2.84 19.60
CA PRO A 95 8.15 2.32 20.95
C PRO A 95 6.88 1.64 21.50
N GLY A 96 7.00 1.08 22.71
CA GLY A 96 5.87 0.50 23.45
C GLY A 96 5.27 -0.72 22.78
N HIS A 97 3.95 -0.88 22.91
CA HIS A 97 3.22 -2.03 22.35
C HIS A 97 3.05 -1.97 20.82
N LEU A 98 3.48 -0.87 20.19
CA LEU A 98 3.57 -0.80 18.73
C LEU A 98 4.86 -1.40 18.19
N ARG A 99 5.87 -1.66 19.03
CA ARG A 99 7.13 -2.25 18.58
C ARG A 99 6.86 -3.58 17.86
N PRO A 100 7.22 -3.71 16.57
CA PRO A 100 6.84 -4.88 15.78
C PRO A 100 7.54 -6.15 16.28
N SER A 101 6.79 -7.25 16.37
CA SER A 101 7.30 -8.60 16.65
C SER A 101 7.72 -9.37 15.39
N HIS A 102 7.67 -8.72 14.22
CA HIS A 102 7.88 -9.32 12.90
C HIS A 102 8.84 -8.49 12.04
N GLY A 103 9.33 -9.09 10.95
CA GLY A 103 10.12 -8.43 9.93
C GLY A 103 9.32 -7.39 9.14
N PHE A 104 10.03 -6.48 8.46
CA PHE A 104 9.41 -5.35 7.74
C PHE A 104 8.49 -5.80 6.61
N MET A 105 8.89 -6.81 5.85
CA MET A 105 8.10 -7.33 4.71
C MET A 105 7.13 -8.46 5.10
N ASP A 106 7.09 -8.86 6.38
CA ASP A 106 6.23 -9.96 6.84
C ASP A 106 4.75 -9.54 6.92
N LYS A 107 4.50 -8.23 6.96
CA LYS A 107 3.16 -7.64 7.00
C LYS A 107 3.09 -6.34 6.22
N TRP A 108 1.86 -5.96 5.87
CA TRP A 108 1.58 -4.63 5.35
C TRP A 108 2.06 -3.55 6.33
N VAL A 109 2.87 -2.62 5.83
CA VAL A 109 3.42 -1.52 6.62
C VAL A 109 2.62 -0.25 6.32
N PRO A 110 1.91 0.31 7.30
CA PRO A 110 1.14 1.54 7.09
C PRO A 110 2.05 2.75 6.92
N ILE A 111 1.70 3.60 5.95
CA ILE A 111 2.18 4.97 5.91
C ILE A 111 1.40 5.76 6.96
N ALA A 112 2.08 6.26 7.99
CA ALA A 112 1.51 6.90 9.15
C ALA A 112 1.91 8.38 9.25
N PRO A 113 1.12 9.22 9.94
CA PRO A 113 1.49 10.61 10.18
C PRO A 113 2.80 10.69 10.96
N ASN A 114 3.70 11.58 10.54
CA ASN A 114 4.95 11.85 11.24
C ASN A 114 4.71 12.20 12.72
N ALA A 115 3.62 12.92 13.02
CA ALA A 115 3.24 13.31 14.37
C ALA A 115 3.00 12.12 15.31
N LEU A 116 2.65 10.92 14.83
CA LEU A 116 2.29 9.79 15.71
C LEU A 116 3.37 9.49 16.76
N LEU A 117 4.65 9.50 16.38
CA LEU A 117 5.75 9.23 17.31
C LEU A 117 5.91 10.33 18.35
N GLU A 118 5.71 11.58 17.94
CA GLU A 118 5.70 12.74 18.85
C GLU A 118 4.56 12.60 19.87
N ARG A 119 3.35 12.28 19.39
CA ARG A 119 2.16 12.10 20.25
C ARG A 119 2.34 10.94 21.24
N ILE A 120 3.01 9.86 20.83
CA ILE A 120 3.35 8.75 21.72
C ILE A 120 4.38 9.19 22.76
N SER A 121 5.42 9.91 22.35
CA SER A 121 6.50 10.35 23.25
C SER A 121 6.01 11.29 24.35
N PHE A 122 5.02 12.14 24.05
CA PHE A 122 4.38 13.02 25.04
C PHE A 122 3.21 12.36 25.78
N GLY A 123 2.96 11.06 25.59
CA GLY A 123 1.87 10.34 26.26
C GLY A 123 0.46 10.78 25.85
N LYS A 124 0.33 11.52 24.74
CA LYS A 124 -0.96 11.95 24.16
C LYS A 124 -1.65 10.80 23.42
N VAL A 125 -0.87 9.87 22.88
CA VAL A 125 -1.33 8.56 22.42
C VAL A 125 -0.61 7.49 23.24
N ARG A 126 -1.36 6.69 23.98
CA ARG A 126 -0.79 5.62 24.82
C ARG A 126 -0.95 4.27 24.12
N THR A 127 0.16 3.61 23.80
CA THR A 127 0.11 2.31 23.14
C THR A 127 -0.35 1.24 24.12
N LYS A 128 -1.18 0.29 23.68
CA LYS A 128 -1.64 -0.87 24.44
C LYS A 128 -1.50 -2.15 23.64
N PRO A 129 -1.37 -3.33 24.28
CA PRO A 129 -1.37 -4.60 23.56
C PRO A 129 -2.81 -4.93 23.11
N ASP A 130 -3.06 -6.18 22.72
CA ASP A 130 -4.42 -6.60 22.33
C ASP A 130 -5.42 -6.46 23.48
N ILE A 131 -6.68 -6.26 23.10
CA ILE A 131 -7.79 -6.28 24.06
C ILE A 131 -8.05 -7.74 24.42
N SER A 132 -8.04 -8.04 25.73
CA SER A 132 -8.41 -9.35 26.26
C SER A 132 -9.93 -9.48 26.31
N ARG A 133 -10.60 -8.50 26.94
CA ARG A 133 -12.06 -8.45 27.04
C ARG A 133 -12.57 -7.05 27.35
N PHE A 134 -13.85 -6.85 27.09
CA PHE A 134 -14.63 -5.75 27.66
C PHE A 134 -15.21 -6.22 29.00
N ALA A 135 -15.07 -5.42 30.05
CA ALA A 135 -15.61 -5.76 31.36
C ALA A 135 -17.15 -5.76 31.34
N GLU A 136 -17.75 -6.51 32.26
CA GLU A 136 -19.22 -6.65 32.37
C GLU A 136 -19.93 -5.32 32.65
N ASN A 137 -19.24 -4.34 33.23
CA ASN A 137 -19.76 -2.99 33.42
C ASN A 137 -19.93 -2.21 32.10
N GLY A 138 -19.49 -2.76 30.97
CA GLY A 138 -19.64 -2.18 29.64
C GLY A 138 -18.86 -0.88 29.41
N ARG A 139 -17.93 -0.55 30.30
CA ARG A 139 -17.13 0.68 30.26
C ARG A 139 -15.62 0.46 30.43
N ASP A 140 -15.20 -0.66 31.02
CA ASP A 140 -13.76 -0.91 31.18
C ASP A 140 -13.24 -1.83 30.08
N VAL A 141 -12.02 -1.57 29.63
CA VAL A 141 -11.31 -2.37 28.63
C VAL A 141 -10.10 -3.01 29.30
N GLU A 142 -10.06 -4.33 29.29
CA GLU A 142 -8.96 -5.13 29.83
C GLU A 142 -8.06 -5.60 28.69
N PHE A 143 -6.76 -5.44 28.88
CA PHE A 143 -5.74 -5.78 27.89
C PHE A 143 -5.02 -7.07 28.29
N VAL A 144 -4.37 -7.73 27.32
CA VAL A 144 -3.69 -9.02 27.54
C VAL A 144 -2.51 -8.95 28.52
N ASP A 145 -1.98 -7.76 28.79
CA ASP A 145 -0.95 -7.52 29.82
C ASP A 145 -1.52 -7.35 31.23
N GLY A 146 -2.84 -7.54 31.40
CA GLY A 146 -3.56 -7.36 32.66
C GLY A 146 -3.86 -5.89 33.00
N THR A 147 -3.45 -4.93 32.18
CA THR A 147 -3.81 -3.52 32.41
C THR A 147 -5.27 -3.28 32.06
N VAL A 148 -5.90 -2.37 32.80
CA VAL A 148 -7.31 -2.02 32.64
C VAL A 148 -7.45 -0.51 32.45
N ILE A 149 -8.14 -0.10 31.39
CA ILE A 149 -8.55 1.29 31.21
C ILE A 149 -10.01 1.41 31.61
N ARG A 150 -10.26 2.21 32.64
CA ARG A 150 -11.59 2.42 33.20
C ARG A 150 -12.34 3.56 32.52
N ASP A 151 -13.65 3.44 32.48
CA ASP A 151 -14.56 4.47 31.97
C ASP A 151 -14.28 4.88 30.52
N VAL A 152 -14.02 3.91 29.65
CA VAL A 152 -13.85 4.15 28.21
C VAL A 152 -15.19 4.53 27.59
N ASP A 153 -15.19 5.65 26.87
CA ASP A 153 -16.38 6.20 26.25
C ASP A 153 -16.60 5.60 24.86
N VAL A 154 -15.51 5.44 24.09
CA VAL A 154 -15.56 4.99 22.69
C VAL A 154 -14.44 4.01 22.36
N VAL A 155 -14.78 2.97 21.60
CA VAL A 155 -13.84 2.08 20.90
C VAL A 155 -14.01 2.26 19.39
N ILE A 156 -12.89 2.47 18.69
CA ILE A 156 -12.87 2.60 17.23
C ILE A 156 -12.08 1.42 16.66
N TYR A 157 -12.75 0.58 15.87
CA TYR A 157 -12.12 -0.52 15.15
C TYR A 157 -11.54 -0.03 13.83
N ALA A 158 -10.23 0.16 13.80
CA ALA A 158 -9.45 0.44 12.60
C ALA A 158 -8.79 -0.86 12.08
N THR A 159 -9.58 -1.92 11.97
CA THR A 159 -9.13 -3.29 11.72
C THR A 159 -9.01 -3.67 10.24
N GLY A 160 -9.15 -2.69 9.34
CA GLY A 160 -9.12 -2.90 7.89
C GLY A 160 -10.48 -3.28 7.31
N TYR A 161 -10.48 -3.64 6.03
CA TYR A 161 -11.67 -3.94 5.23
C TYR A 161 -11.47 -5.23 4.45
N GLY A 162 -12.50 -6.06 4.39
CA GLY A 162 -12.58 -7.11 3.36
C GLY A 162 -13.12 -6.55 2.05
N TYR A 163 -13.04 -7.35 0.98
CA TYR A 163 -13.69 -7.08 -0.29
C TYR A 163 -14.73 -8.16 -0.59
N ARG A 164 -15.82 -7.75 -1.22
CA ARG A 164 -16.87 -8.64 -1.71
C ARG A 164 -17.48 -8.02 -2.96
N PHE A 165 -17.68 -8.84 -3.99
CA PHE A 165 -18.35 -8.44 -5.21
C PHE A 165 -19.69 -9.17 -5.29
N GLU A 166 -20.76 -8.55 -4.82
CA GLU A 166 -22.09 -9.21 -4.73
C GLU A 166 -22.70 -9.48 -6.11
N PHE A 167 -22.22 -8.80 -7.15
CA PHE A 167 -22.65 -8.97 -8.54
C PHE A 167 -21.80 -9.97 -9.32
N VAL A 168 -20.78 -10.58 -8.71
CA VAL A 168 -19.91 -11.58 -9.34
C VAL A 168 -20.07 -12.90 -8.60
N ASP A 169 -20.26 -13.99 -9.34
CA ASP A 169 -20.24 -15.32 -8.75
C ASP A 169 -18.89 -15.56 -8.05
N PRO A 170 -18.86 -15.93 -6.76
CA PRO A 170 -17.62 -16.23 -6.04
C PRO A 170 -16.69 -17.18 -6.79
N GLU A 171 -17.21 -18.14 -7.56
CA GLU A 171 -16.41 -19.08 -8.36
C GLU A 171 -15.49 -18.38 -9.36
N VAL A 172 -15.89 -17.22 -9.90
CA VAL A 172 -15.05 -16.44 -10.83
C VAL A 172 -13.75 -16.00 -10.17
N MET A 173 -13.82 -15.59 -8.90
CA MET A 173 -12.68 -15.08 -8.15
C MET A 173 -11.86 -16.16 -7.48
N THR A 174 -12.35 -17.39 -7.45
CA THR A 174 -11.82 -18.44 -6.57
C THR A 174 -11.63 -19.74 -7.31
N ASN A 175 -12.05 -19.77 -8.57
CA ASN A 175 -11.84 -20.86 -9.49
C ASN A 175 -12.53 -22.16 -9.04
N GLY A 176 -13.72 -22.05 -8.42
CA GLY A 176 -14.41 -23.18 -7.77
C GLY A 176 -13.63 -23.81 -6.61
N THR A 177 -12.49 -23.21 -6.23
CA THR A 177 -11.53 -23.66 -5.23
C THR A 177 -11.37 -22.55 -4.20
N ILE A 178 -12.48 -22.24 -3.51
CA ILE A 178 -12.45 -21.31 -2.38
C ILE A 178 -12.03 -22.11 -1.14
N THR A 179 -10.93 -21.68 -0.52
CA THR A 179 -10.84 -21.54 0.95
C THR A 179 -10.88 -22.79 1.83
N ALA A 180 -9.83 -23.61 1.81
CA ALA A 180 -9.38 -24.32 3.00
C ALA A 180 -7.95 -24.87 2.83
N LYS A 181 -6.93 -24.06 3.11
CA LYS A 181 -5.57 -24.54 3.39
C LYS A 181 -4.95 -25.55 2.40
N ASP A 182 -5.12 -25.38 1.08
CA ASP A 182 -4.48 -26.28 0.12
C ASP A 182 -2.98 -26.37 0.40
N GLN A 183 -2.51 -27.58 0.69
CA GLN A 183 -1.10 -27.85 0.84
C GLN A 183 -0.52 -28.18 -0.52
N ILE A 184 0.17 -27.21 -1.13
CA ILE A 184 0.95 -27.45 -2.35
C ILE A 184 2.42 -27.35 -1.96
N ASP A 185 3.17 -28.43 -2.22
CA ASP A 185 4.59 -28.58 -1.84
C ASP A 185 4.84 -28.33 -0.34
N GLY A 186 3.95 -28.84 0.51
CA GLY A 186 4.04 -28.70 1.97
C GLY A 186 3.77 -27.28 2.50
N LYS A 187 3.30 -26.35 1.66
CA LYS A 187 2.92 -25.00 2.07
C LYS A 187 1.41 -24.79 1.96
N THR A 188 0.81 -24.30 3.03
CA THR A 188 -0.59 -23.85 3.04
C THR A 188 -0.71 -22.56 2.24
N LEU A 189 -1.47 -22.59 1.13
CA LEU A 189 -1.75 -21.40 0.35
C LEU A 189 -2.72 -20.46 1.08
N LYS A 190 -2.56 -19.17 0.81
CA LYS A 190 -3.44 -18.14 1.34
C LYS A 190 -4.77 -18.10 0.59
N GLU A 191 -5.84 -17.84 1.36
CA GLU A 191 -7.16 -17.48 0.85
C GLU A 191 -7.10 -16.09 0.22
N ASN A 192 -7.14 -16.04 -1.12
CA ASN A 192 -7.03 -14.82 -1.92
C ASN A 192 -7.79 -15.01 -3.24
N ALA A 193 -7.92 -13.94 -4.03
CA ALA A 193 -8.50 -14.02 -5.38
C ALA A 193 -7.57 -14.83 -6.33
N TRP A 194 -8.13 -15.79 -7.05
CA TRP A 194 -7.47 -16.67 -8.02
C TRP A 194 -7.36 -15.97 -9.37
N LEU A 195 -6.55 -14.91 -9.40
CA LEU A 195 -6.41 -14.03 -10.54
C LEU A 195 -4.97 -14.02 -11.02
N TRP A 196 -4.77 -14.37 -12.28
CA TRP A 196 -3.48 -14.25 -12.93
C TRP A 196 -3.10 -12.78 -13.01
N LYS A 197 -1.91 -12.47 -12.46
CA LYS A 197 -1.37 -11.11 -12.33
C LYS A 197 -2.31 -10.15 -11.58
N GLY A 198 -3.25 -10.66 -10.77
CA GLY A 198 -4.28 -9.85 -10.12
C GLY A 198 -5.32 -9.24 -11.06
N ILE A 199 -5.40 -9.71 -12.32
CA ILE A 199 -6.29 -9.17 -13.35
C ILE A 199 -7.27 -10.23 -13.85
N ILE A 200 -6.76 -11.36 -14.35
CA ILE A 200 -7.56 -12.28 -15.18
C ILE A 200 -7.87 -13.57 -14.41
N PRO A 201 -9.15 -13.94 -14.24
CA PRO A 201 -9.53 -15.28 -13.76
C PRO A 201 -9.28 -16.32 -14.87
N PRO A 202 -8.45 -17.36 -14.65
CA PRO A 202 -7.99 -18.26 -15.73
C PRO A 202 -9.09 -19.01 -16.49
N ARG A 203 -10.23 -19.29 -15.85
CA ARG A 203 -11.33 -20.09 -16.43
C ARG A 203 -12.54 -19.24 -16.87
N HIS A 204 -12.48 -17.92 -16.73
CA HIS A 204 -13.59 -17.03 -17.02
C HIS A 204 -13.16 -15.92 -17.97
N GLU A 205 -13.17 -16.23 -19.26
CA GLU A 205 -12.89 -15.27 -20.32
C GLU A 205 -13.92 -14.12 -20.31
N GLY A 206 -13.48 -12.92 -20.71
CA GLY A 206 -14.33 -11.72 -20.76
C GLY A 206 -14.51 -11.00 -19.42
N ILE A 207 -13.94 -11.52 -18.32
CA ILE A 207 -13.92 -10.85 -17.01
C ILE A 207 -12.49 -10.42 -16.68
N ALA A 208 -12.33 -9.22 -16.15
CA ALA A 208 -11.06 -8.74 -15.63
C ALA A 208 -11.29 -7.85 -14.39
N PHE A 209 -10.35 -7.93 -13.45
CA PHE A 209 -10.34 -7.10 -12.25
C PHE A 209 -9.23 -6.06 -12.39
N ILE A 210 -9.55 -4.81 -12.01
CA ILE A 210 -8.60 -3.71 -12.01
C ILE A 210 -8.42 -3.22 -10.58
N GLY A 211 -7.17 -3.05 -10.18
CA GLY A 211 -6.81 -2.54 -8.87
C GLY A 211 -7.04 -3.51 -7.70
N LEU A 212 -7.27 -4.82 -7.96
CA LEU A 212 -7.39 -5.82 -6.89
C LEU A 212 -6.02 -6.37 -6.47
N LEU A 213 -5.15 -5.46 -6.02
CA LEU A 213 -3.76 -5.71 -5.67
C LEU A 213 -3.31 -4.72 -4.58
N GLU A 214 -2.52 -5.19 -3.62
CA GLU A 214 -1.79 -4.38 -2.64
C GLU A 214 -0.37 -4.10 -3.12
N ILE A 215 0.00 -2.82 -3.17
CA ILE A 215 1.32 -2.33 -3.63
C ILE A 215 1.80 -1.16 -2.79
N LEU A 216 3.11 -1.00 -2.66
CA LEU A 216 3.74 0.16 -2.03
C LEU A 216 3.98 1.30 -3.06
N HIS A 217 2.94 1.65 -3.83
CA HIS A 217 2.92 2.79 -4.76
C HIS A 217 1.47 3.23 -5.02
N SER A 218 1.26 4.20 -5.89
CA SER A 218 -0.07 4.73 -6.24
C SER A 218 -0.96 3.70 -6.92
N GLN A 219 -2.16 3.51 -6.37
CA GLN A 219 -3.19 2.63 -6.94
C GLN A 219 -3.66 3.10 -8.32
N TRP A 220 -3.59 4.41 -8.58
CA TRP A 220 -3.99 4.99 -9.86
C TRP A 220 -3.04 4.60 -10.99
N THR A 221 -1.73 4.63 -10.72
CA THR A 221 -0.70 4.22 -11.69
C THR A 221 -0.89 2.76 -12.08
N ILE A 222 -1.09 1.88 -11.10
CA ILE A 222 -1.22 0.47 -11.40
C ILE A 222 -2.52 0.16 -12.12
N SER A 223 -3.62 0.79 -11.72
CA SER A 223 -4.92 0.61 -12.40
C SER A 223 -4.84 1.09 -13.85
N GLU A 224 -4.19 2.22 -14.11
CA GLU A 224 -3.95 2.73 -15.47
C GLU A 224 -3.12 1.77 -16.31
N LEU A 225 -2.01 1.24 -15.78
CA LEU A 225 -1.18 0.24 -16.46
C LEU A 225 -1.93 -1.07 -16.72
N GLN A 226 -2.73 -1.55 -15.76
CA GLN A 226 -3.58 -2.74 -15.94
C GLN A 226 -4.62 -2.54 -17.05
N VAL A 227 -5.24 -1.35 -17.11
CA VAL A 227 -6.20 -1.01 -18.18
C VAL A 227 -5.51 -0.91 -19.54
N ARG A 228 -4.30 -0.33 -19.62
CA ARG A 228 -3.51 -0.30 -20.87
C ARG A 228 -3.15 -1.71 -21.34
N TYR A 229 -2.77 -2.59 -20.43
CA TYR A 229 -2.53 -4.00 -20.74
C TYR A 229 -3.80 -4.68 -21.25
N LEU A 230 -4.92 -4.57 -20.50
CA LEU A 230 -6.19 -5.21 -20.84
C LEU A 230 -6.74 -4.74 -22.19
N THR A 231 -6.69 -3.44 -22.47
CA THR A 231 -7.13 -2.89 -23.77
C THR A 231 -6.25 -3.37 -24.93
N SER A 232 -4.94 -3.50 -24.70
CA SER A 232 -4.02 -4.10 -25.67
C SER A 232 -4.33 -5.56 -25.90
N LEU A 233 -4.69 -6.29 -24.84
CA LEU A 233 -5.05 -7.71 -24.92
C LEU A 233 -6.32 -7.89 -25.77
N ILE A 234 -7.37 -7.12 -25.47
CA ILE A 234 -8.65 -7.16 -26.20
C ILE A 234 -8.47 -6.80 -27.68
N THR A 235 -7.55 -5.87 -27.99
CA THR A 235 -7.28 -5.44 -29.37
C THR A 235 -6.22 -6.25 -30.10
N GLY A 236 -5.67 -7.31 -29.48
CA GLY A 236 -4.64 -8.16 -30.08
C GLY A 236 -3.29 -7.46 -30.29
N ARG A 237 -2.96 -6.47 -29.44
CA ARG A 237 -1.76 -5.64 -29.55
C ARG A 237 -0.79 -5.80 -28.37
N THR A 238 -0.97 -6.81 -27.53
CA THR A 238 0.01 -7.15 -26.50
C THR A 238 1.32 -7.62 -27.14
N GLN A 239 2.43 -7.45 -26.43
CA GLN A 239 3.72 -7.97 -26.91
C GLN A 239 3.74 -9.49 -26.98
N HIS A 240 3.09 -10.16 -26.02
CA HIS A 240 2.99 -11.60 -25.99
C HIS A 240 1.52 -12.05 -25.94
N PRO A 241 1.21 -13.26 -26.45
CA PRO A 241 -0.11 -13.84 -26.28
C PRO A 241 -0.39 -14.13 -24.81
N LEU A 242 -1.67 -14.19 -24.47
CA LEU A 242 -2.10 -14.60 -23.14
C LEU A 242 -1.66 -16.05 -22.87
N PRO A 243 -1.11 -16.36 -21.67
CA PRO A 243 -0.82 -17.74 -21.31
C PRO A 243 -2.07 -18.61 -21.31
N THR A 244 -1.89 -19.93 -21.42
CA THR A 244 -2.98 -20.88 -21.23
C THR A 244 -3.49 -20.85 -19.77
N PRO A 245 -4.75 -21.22 -19.52
CA PRO A 245 -5.29 -21.28 -18.15
C PRO A 245 -4.45 -22.12 -17.18
N ALA A 246 -3.85 -23.23 -17.66
CA ALA A 246 -2.97 -24.07 -16.85
C ALA A 246 -1.66 -23.36 -16.46
N GLU A 247 -1.06 -22.60 -17.38
CA GLU A 247 0.13 -21.81 -17.09
C GLU A 247 -0.19 -20.66 -16.12
N MET A 248 -1.37 -20.06 -16.26
CA MET A 248 -1.84 -19.05 -15.33
C MET A 248 -1.98 -19.60 -13.91
N ASP A 249 -2.62 -20.77 -13.75
CA ASP A 249 -2.77 -21.45 -12.46
C ASP A 249 -1.41 -21.70 -11.80
N LEU A 250 -0.43 -22.21 -12.56
CA LEU A 250 0.93 -22.43 -12.06
C LEU A 250 1.59 -21.15 -11.56
N GLN A 251 1.41 -20.04 -12.29
CA GLN A 251 1.95 -18.74 -11.90
C GLN A 251 1.25 -18.17 -10.65
N ILE A 252 -0.07 -18.35 -10.53
CA ILE A 252 -0.83 -17.96 -9.33
C ILE A 252 -0.33 -18.72 -8.10
N VAL A 253 -0.15 -20.05 -8.22
CA VAL A 253 0.39 -20.88 -7.12
C VAL A 253 1.80 -20.41 -6.73
N ALA A 254 2.67 -20.15 -7.71
CA ALA A 254 4.02 -19.65 -7.45
C ALA A 254 4.00 -18.30 -6.72
N GLN A 255 3.13 -17.37 -7.13
CA GLN A 255 2.96 -16.07 -6.48
C GLN A 255 2.41 -16.23 -5.06
N ARG A 256 1.36 -17.03 -4.84
CA ARG A 256 0.75 -17.21 -3.50
C ARG A 256 1.72 -17.77 -2.46
N LYS A 257 2.71 -18.56 -2.87
CA LYS A 257 3.78 -19.05 -1.97
C LYS A 257 4.68 -17.95 -1.41
N THR A 258 4.66 -16.75 -1.99
CA THR A 258 5.47 -15.59 -1.57
C THR A 258 4.66 -14.53 -0.83
N ILE A 259 3.32 -14.58 -0.86
CA ILE A 259 2.45 -13.58 -0.23
C ILE A 259 2.45 -13.75 1.30
N PRO A 260 2.78 -12.70 2.07
CA PRO A 260 2.73 -12.79 3.53
C PRO A 260 1.30 -12.98 4.07
N PRO A 261 1.11 -13.58 5.27
CA PRO A 261 -0.20 -13.95 5.82
C PRO A 261 -1.18 -12.79 6.05
N THR A 262 -0.75 -11.53 6.04
CA THR A 262 -1.60 -10.38 6.39
C THR A 262 -2.20 -9.58 5.21
N HIS A 263 -1.71 -9.76 3.98
CA HIS A 263 -2.22 -9.09 2.76
C HIS A 263 -3.57 -9.62 2.24
N LEU A 264 -4.61 -8.81 2.14
CA LEU A 264 -5.96 -9.36 1.89
C LEU A 264 -6.21 -9.70 0.42
N VAL A 265 -5.59 -8.96 -0.49
CA VAL A 265 -5.66 -9.17 -1.95
C VAL A 265 -4.33 -9.68 -2.50
N ASN A 266 -4.23 -9.88 -3.82
CA ASN A 266 -2.96 -10.19 -4.46
C ASN A 266 -1.90 -9.17 -4.02
N PHE A 267 -0.69 -9.62 -3.74
CA PHE A 267 0.39 -8.76 -3.27
C PHE A 267 1.58 -8.87 -4.20
N GLU A 268 2.10 -7.73 -4.62
CA GLU A 268 3.27 -7.67 -5.48
C GLU A 268 4.42 -6.92 -4.78
N PRO A 269 5.31 -7.64 -4.08
CA PRO A 269 6.42 -7.02 -3.36
C PRO A 269 7.41 -6.35 -4.32
N ALA A 270 7.52 -6.84 -5.56
CA ALA A 270 8.36 -6.30 -6.61
C ALA A 270 7.55 -5.42 -7.57
N TYR A 271 6.76 -4.49 -7.04
CA TYR A 271 5.82 -3.68 -7.83
C TYR A 271 6.47 -2.98 -9.03
N LEU A 272 7.74 -2.53 -8.94
CA LEU A 272 8.45 -1.94 -10.09
C LEU A 272 8.54 -2.91 -11.28
N ASN A 273 8.89 -4.18 -11.02
CA ASN A 273 8.96 -5.20 -12.06
C ASN A 273 7.59 -5.47 -12.68
N TYR A 274 6.53 -5.40 -11.87
CA TYR A 274 5.18 -5.58 -12.35
C TYR A 274 4.68 -4.40 -13.19
N PHE A 275 5.02 -3.17 -12.81
CA PHE A 275 4.69 -1.96 -13.59
C PHE A 275 5.44 -1.97 -14.92
N ASP A 276 6.73 -2.28 -14.89
CA ASP A 276 7.55 -2.44 -16.09
C ASP A 276 7.03 -3.55 -16.99
N TRP A 277 6.61 -4.69 -16.42
CA TRP A 277 6.00 -5.77 -17.18
C TRP A 277 4.68 -5.34 -17.84
N LEU A 278 3.77 -4.70 -17.10
CA LEU A 278 2.50 -4.20 -17.66
C LEU A 278 2.74 -3.18 -18.78
N ALA A 279 3.67 -2.24 -18.57
CA ALA A 279 4.02 -1.24 -19.57
C ALA A 279 4.64 -1.88 -20.83
N ASN A 280 5.48 -2.91 -20.65
CA ASN A 280 6.02 -3.68 -21.76
C ASN A 280 4.88 -4.34 -22.53
N GLU A 281 4.09 -5.17 -21.84
CA GLU A 281 3.06 -5.98 -22.48
C GLU A 281 2.00 -5.13 -23.16
N ALA A 282 1.61 -4.00 -22.57
CA ALA A 282 0.64 -3.10 -23.17
C ALA A 282 1.17 -2.47 -24.48
N ALA A 283 2.38 -1.90 -24.45
CA ALA A 283 2.77 -0.94 -25.49
C ALA A 283 4.28 -0.89 -25.78
N GLY A 284 5.07 -1.81 -25.24
CA GLY A 284 6.54 -1.74 -25.26
C GLY A 284 7.07 -0.52 -24.51
N ALA A 285 6.31 -0.03 -23.52
CA ALA A 285 6.48 1.27 -22.88
C ALA A 285 7.36 1.24 -21.62
N THR A 286 8.07 0.14 -21.38
CA THR A 286 9.04 0.04 -20.29
C THR A 286 10.22 0.97 -20.54
N PRO A 287 10.63 1.78 -19.55
CA PRO A 287 11.77 2.68 -19.67
C PRO A 287 13.09 1.91 -19.56
N GLU A 288 13.38 1.05 -20.55
CA GLU A 288 14.61 0.26 -20.60
C GLU A 288 15.83 1.16 -20.83
N PRO A 289 16.99 0.87 -20.20
CA PRO A 289 18.18 1.72 -20.28
C PRO A 289 18.57 2.07 -21.72
N LEU A 290 18.65 1.08 -22.61
CA LEU A 290 19.09 1.29 -23.99
C LEU A 290 18.11 2.15 -24.79
N LYS A 291 16.79 1.96 -24.60
CA LYS A 291 15.75 2.77 -25.26
C LYS A 291 15.84 4.23 -24.82
N ILE A 292 15.93 4.45 -23.50
CA ILE A 292 16.03 5.79 -22.93
C ILE A 292 17.33 6.48 -23.35
N ILE A 293 18.47 5.81 -23.26
CA ILE A 293 19.77 6.39 -23.61
C ILE A 293 19.79 6.80 -25.10
N ARG A 294 19.21 5.98 -25.98
CA ARG A 294 19.13 6.28 -27.41
C ARG A 294 18.24 7.47 -27.72
N GLU A 295 17.08 7.59 -27.07
CA GLU A 295 16.09 8.62 -27.39
C GLU A 295 16.33 9.94 -26.65
N TYR A 296 16.83 9.88 -25.40
CA TYR A 296 16.91 11.02 -24.50
C TYR A 296 18.32 11.27 -23.92
N GLY A 297 19.29 10.37 -24.18
CA GLY A 297 20.67 10.50 -23.72
C GLY A 297 20.93 9.91 -22.33
N PHE A 298 22.21 9.64 -22.05
CA PHE A 298 22.65 9.03 -20.79
C PHE A 298 22.33 9.89 -19.56
N GLY A 299 22.43 11.22 -19.67
CA GLY A 299 22.08 12.12 -18.57
C GLY A 299 20.62 12.00 -18.14
N PHE A 300 19.69 11.85 -19.08
CA PHE A 300 18.27 11.67 -18.75
C PHE A 300 18.00 10.29 -18.16
N TRP A 301 18.68 9.24 -18.65
CA TRP A 301 18.63 7.92 -18.03
C TRP A 301 19.05 7.95 -16.55
N LEU A 302 20.12 8.68 -16.20
CA LEU A 302 20.52 8.84 -14.80
C LEU A 302 19.41 9.48 -13.95
N LYS A 303 18.66 10.46 -14.49
CA LYS A 303 17.49 11.04 -13.79
C LYS A 303 16.39 10.01 -13.55
N ILE A 304 16.08 9.15 -14.53
CA ILE A 304 15.09 8.06 -14.37
C ILE A 304 15.56 7.02 -13.34
N LEU A 305 16.85 6.67 -13.37
CA LEU A 305 17.41 5.65 -12.50
C LEU A 305 17.47 6.10 -11.04
N THR A 306 17.89 7.34 -10.79
CA THR A 306 18.17 7.86 -9.45
C THR A 306 17.05 8.73 -8.87
N GLY A 307 16.20 9.29 -9.72
CA GLY A 307 15.07 10.12 -9.33
C GLY A 307 13.83 9.34 -8.90
N PRO A 308 12.73 10.07 -8.58
CA PRO A 308 11.49 9.49 -8.09
C PRO A 308 10.80 8.61 -9.13
N LEU A 309 10.14 7.55 -8.66
CA LEU A 309 9.25 6.70 -9.47
C LEU A 309 7.94 7.42 -9.81
N VAL A 310 7.95 8.26 -10.85
CA VAL A 310 6.77 8.98 -11.32
C VAL A 310 6.06 8.23 -12.47
N PRO A 311 4.72 8.27 -12.56
CA PRO A 311 3.94 7.56 -13.58
C PRO A 311 4.35 7.86 -15.03
N SER A 312 4.79 9.09 -15.30
CA SER A 312 5.25 9.54 -16.61
C SER A 312 6.39 8.68 -17.19
N GLN A 313 7.14 7.95 -16.35
CA GLN A 313 8.21 7.06 -16.83
C GLN A 313 7.68 5.97 -17.78
N TRP A 314 6.48 5.43 -17.53
CA TRP A 314 5.83 4.41 -18.38
C TRP A 314 5.07 5.01 -19.57
N ARG A 315 5.31 6.30 -19.86
CA ARG A 315 4.79 7.06 -21.01
C ARG A 315 5.92 7.71 -21.83
N LEU A 316 7.18 7.39 -21.55
CA LEU A 316 8.33 7.94 -22.29
C LEU A 316 8.54 7.31 -23.66
N VAL A 317 8.26 6.01 -23.77
CA VAL A 317 8.53 5.20 -24.97
C VAL A 317 7.35 4.28 -25.26
N GLY A 318 7.39 3.60 -26.40
CA GLY A 318 6.34 2.68 -26.82
C GLY A 318 5.16 3.38 -27.48
N ARG A 319 4.13 2.59 -27.82
CA ARG A 319 2.98 3.03 -28.64
C ARG A 319 2.19 4.17 -28.01
N ASP A 320 2.02 4.17 -26.69
CA ASP A 320 1.19 5.14 -25.97
C ASP A 320 2.02 6.24 -25.28
N ARG A 321 3.17 6.59 -25.89
CA ARG A 321 4.05 7.66 -25.42
C ARG A 321 3.30 8.98 -25.30
N TRP A 322 3.67 9.78 -24.30
CA TRP A 322 3.13 11.11 -24.08
C TRP A 322 4.25 12.15 -24.20
N GLU A 323 4.06 13.15 -25.06
CA GLU A 323 5.08 14.18 -25.35
C GLU A 323 5.49 14.97 -24.09
N GLY A 324 4.56 15.18 -23.16
CA GLY A 324 4.84 15.86 -21.88
C GLY A 324 5.60 15.03 -20.86
N ALA A 325 5.78 13.72 -21.07
CA ALA A 325 6.34 12.81 -20.07
C ALA A 325 7.74 13.22 -19.61
N LYS A 326 8.61 13.59 -20.56
CA LYS A 326 9.97 14.06 -20.26
C LYS A 326 9.94 15.33 -19.40
N SER A 327 9.16 16.32 -19.81
CA SER A 327 9.07 17.61 -19.11
C SER A 327 8.63 17.42 -17.66
N VAL A 328 7.61 16.59 -17.41
CA VAL A 328 7.16 16.28 -16.04
C VAL A 328 8.25 15.60 -15.21
N ILE A 329 9.00 14.65 -15.78
CA ILE A 329 10.08 13.96 -15.06
C ILE A 329 11.20 14.94 -14.71
N GLU A 330 11.61 15.79 -15.66
CA GLU A 330 12.66 16.79 -15.41
C GLU A 330 12.22 17.82 -14.38
N ASP A 331 10.96 18.24 -14.43
CA ASP A 331 10.39 19.16 -13.46
C ASP A 331 10.30 18.56 -12.06
N CYS A 332 9.81 17.32 -11.91
CA CYS A 332 9.82 16.61 -10.63
C CYS A 332 11.25 16.49 -10.07
N TYR A 333 12.22 16.13 -10.92
CA TYR A 333 13.61 16.01 -10.51
C TYR A 333 14.20 17.35 -10.06
N ARG A 334 13.92 18.44 -10.80
CA ARG A 334 14.33 19.80 -10.48
C ARG A 334 13.75 20.25 -9.13
N ARG A 335 12.44 20.08 -8.92
CA ARG A 335 11.75 20.45 -7.66
C ARG A 335 12.34 19.73 -6.45
N ILE A 336 12.72 18.46 -6.59
CA ILE A 336 13.41 17.71 -5.52
C ILE A 336 14.79 18.31 -5.22
N GLN A 337 15.57 18.66 -6.26
CA GLN A 337 16.90 19.26 -6.09
C GLN A 337 16.84 20.65 -5.46
N GLU A 338 15.82 21.44 -5.81
CA GLU A 338 15.62 22.80 -5.31
C GLU A 338 14.92 22.82 -3.94
N GLY A 339 14.41 21.68 -3.47
CA GLY A 339 13.60 21.59 -2.25
C GLY A 339 12.21 22.22 -2.39
N ASP A 340 11.78 22.54 -3.60
CA ASP A 340 10.51 23.20 -3.89
C ASP A 340 9.40 22.17 -4.19
N LEU A 341 8.96 21.49 -3.15
CA LEU A 341 7.92 20.46 -3.22
C LEU A 341 6.54 20.95 -2.78
N ILE A 342 6.46 22.21 -2.32
CA ILE A 342 5.27 22.82 -1.73
C ILE A 342 4.61 23.80 -2.70
N HIS A 343 5.37 24.45 -3.59
CA HIS A 343 4.80 25.37 -4.58
C HIS A 343 4.47 24.64 -5.88
N VAL A 344 3.21 24.24 -6.01
CA VAL A 344 2.60 24.09 -7.34
C VAL A 344 2.15 25.50 -7.74
N GLU A 345 2.96 26.21 -8.52
CA GLU A 345 2.41 27.29 -9.34
C GLU A 345 1.45 26.63 -10.33
N ILE A 346 0.17 26.57 -9.96
CA ILE A 346 -0.89 26.29 -10.93
C ILE A 346 -0.92 27.52 -11.82
N GLY A 347 -0.18 27.45 -12.94
CA GLY A 347 -0.23 28.46 -13.98
C GLY A 347 -1.69 28.72 -14.31
N SER A 348 -2.12 29.97 -14.15
CA SER A 348 -3.46 30.47 -14.44
C SER A 348 -3.73 30.55 -15.94
N GLU A 349 -3.28 29.56 -16.72
CA GLU A 349 -3.58 29.48 -18.14
C GLU A 349 -4.49 28.28 -18.43
N LYS A 350 -5.77 28.63 -18.58
CA LYS A 350 -6.87 27.90 -19.22
C LYS A 350 -7.45 26.72 -18.43
N LEU A 351 -8.41 27.06 -17.57
CA LEU A 351 -9.68 26.33 -17.48
C LEU A 351 -10.67 26.89 -18.49
#